data_AF-A0A529FG79-F1
#
_entry.id   AF-A0A529FG79-F1
#
_cell.length_a   1.000
_cell.length_b   1.000
_cell.length_c   1.000
_cell.angle_alpha   90.00
_cell.angle_beta   90.00
_cell.angle_gamma   90.00
#
_symmetry.space_group_name_H-M   'P 1'
#
loop_
_entity.id
_entity.type
_entity.pdbx_description
1 polymer ?
#
loop_
_entity_poly.entity_id
_entity_poly.type
_entity_poly.pdbx_seq_one_letter_code
_entity_poly.pdbx_strand_id
1 'polypeptide(L)'
;VEALSALKRAGKTVVLISNSGKRAEPNERRLKKLGFEEASWDHFVSSGEVAWRAFRDMAASGALRGGTKCLLISRDGDRSAIDGLPLALTDNSDDAELVLISASEGDRYDLDHYRALLGPAAARQVPCFCTNPDRIMLTAVGPRFGAGELADLYESLG
;
A
#
# COMPACT_ATOMS: atom_id res chain seq x y z
N VAL A 1 11.81 8.37 19.67
CA VAL A 1 12.97 9.04 19.04
C VAL A 1 14.27 8.63 19.72
N GLU A 2 14.46 8.93 21.00
CA GLU A 2 15.75 8.73 21.71
C GLU A 2 16.31 7.31 21.68
N ALA A 3 15.44 6.29 21.78
CA ALA A 3 15.86 4.89 21.78
C ALA A 3 16.60 4.48 20.49
N LEU A 4 16.10 4.90 19.32
CA LEU A 4 16.76 4.59 18.04
C LEU A 4 18.12 5.29 17.94
N SER A 5 18.20 6.58 18.30
CA SER A 5 19.48 7.29 18.33
C SER A 5 20.47 6.68 19.33
N ALA A 6 20.00 6.14 20.46
CA ALA A 6 20.85 5.41 21.41
C ALA A 6 21.40 4.11 20.83
N LEU A 7 20.57 3.32 20.13
CA LEU A 7 21.02 2.12 19.41
C LEU A 7 22.09 2.47 18.36
N LYS A 8 21.89 3.57 17.62
CA LYS A 8 22.87 4.05 16.63
C LYS A 8 24.19 4.49 17.27
N ARG A 9 24.15 5.24 18.38
CA ARG A 9 25.37 5.59 19.14
C ARG A 9 26.10 4.37 19.69
N ALA A 10 25.39 3.28 19.97
CA ALA A 10 25.97 2.00 20.37
C ALA A 10 26.47 1.14 19.17
N GLY A 11 26.55 1.72 17.96
CA GLY A 11 27.06 1.07 16.77
C GLY A 11 26.14 -0.03 16.21
N LYS A 12 24.85 -0.02 16.56
CA LYS A 12 23.90 -1.02 16.05
C LYS A 12 23.36 -0.64 14.66
N THR A 13 23.13 -1.66 13.85
CA THR A 13 22.32 -1.55 12.64
C THR A 13 20.84 -1.58 13.02
N VAL A 14 20.06 -0.63 12.52
CA VAL A 14 18.63 -0.47 12.80
C VAL A 14 17.89 -0.54 11.47
N VAL A 15 17.00 -1.53 11.36
CA VAL A 15 16.11 -1.69 10.21
C VAL A 15 14.67 -1.50 10.68
N LEU A 16 13.96 -0.58 10.04
CA LEU A 16 12.54 -0.36 10.28
C LEU A 16 11.74 -1.17 9.26
N ILE A 17 10.85 -2.04 9.75
CA ILE A 17 9.98 -2.88 8.92
C ILE A 17 8.53 -2.47 9.17
N SER A 18 7.77 -2.23 8.11
CA SER A 18 6.39 -1.74 8.20
C SER A 18 5.46 -2.46 7.22
N ASN A 19 4.26 -2.80 7.69
CA ASN A 19 3.16 -3.28 6.84
C ASN A 19 2.55 -2.19 5.95
N SER A 20 3.05 -0.94 6.01
CA SER A 20 2.57 0.15 5.16
C SER A 20 2.59 -0.25 3.67
N GLY A 21 1.46 -0.05 3.00
CA GLY A 21 1.34 -0.30 1.56
C GLY A 21 1.89 0.82 0.69
N LYS A 22 2.32 1.93 1.30
CA LYS A 22 3.10 2.99 0.65
C LYS A 22 4.55 2.56 0.49
N ARG A 23 5.26 3.14 -0.47
CA ARG A 23 6.71 2.95 -0.60
C ARG A 23 7.49 3.46 0.61
N ALA A 24 8.77 3.10 0.70
CA ALA A 24 9.62 3.46 1.84
C ALA A 24 9.72 4.98 2.05
N GLU A 25 10.01 5.73 0.98
CA GLU A 25 10.30 7.17 1.07
C GLU A 25 9.16 8.02 1.70
N PRO A 26 7.87 7.85 1.33
CA PRO A 26 6.76 8.51 2.04
C PRO A 26 6.74 8.23 3.56
N ASN A 27 7.03 7.00 3.98
CA ASN A 27 7.05 6.64 5.39
C ASN A 27 8.26 7.25 6.11
N GLU A 28 9.43 7.28 5.48
CA GLU A 28 10.63 7.94 6.03
C GLU A 28 10.41 9.44 6.19
N ARG A 29 9.79 10.11 5.20
CA ARG A 29 9.39 11.52 5.32
C ARG A 29 8.43 11.75 6.49
N ARG A 30 7.51 10.82 6.74
CA ARG A 30 6.60 10.89 7.90
C ARG A 30 7.35 10.75 9.22
N LEU A 31 8.32 9.83 9.33
CA LEU A 31 9.14 9.68 10.53
C LEU A 31 9.94 10.96 10.84
N LYS A 32 10.53 11.60 9.82
CA LYS A 32 11.21 12.90 9.99
C LYS A 32 10.28 13.97 10.55
N LYS A 33 9.04 14.06 10.04
CA LYS A 33 8.02 15.00 10.56
C LYS A 33 7.61 14.71 12.01
N LEU A 34 7.74 13.46 12.46
CA LEU A 34 7.49 13.05 13.85
C LEU A 34 8.71 13.28 14.77
N GLY A 35 9.78 13.89 14.26
CA GLY A 35 10.96 14.26 15.04
C GLY A 35 12.05 13.19 15.11
N PHE A 36 11.97 12.13 14.30
CA PHE A 36 13.09 11.19 14.20
C PHE A 36 14.22 11.77 13.33
N GLU A 37 15.46 11.60 13.77
CA GLU A 37 16.65 11.96 13.00
C GLU A 37 16.83 10.96 11.85
N GLU A 38 17.19 11.42 10.65
CA GLU A 38 17.42 10.55 9.49
C GLU A 38 18.48 9.48 9.75
N ALA A 39 19.52 9.80 10.51
CA ALA A 39 20.57 8.87 10.90
C ALA A 39 20.15 7.86 12.00
N SER A 40 18.90 7.93 12.49
CA SER A 40 18.42 7.04 13.56
C SER A 40 18.02 5.63 13.08
N TRP A 41 18.01 5.39 11.76
CA TRP A 41 17.90 4.06 11.15
C TRP A 41 18.84 3.93 9.95
N ASP A 42 19.19 2.70 9.56
CA ASP A 42 20.01 2.41 8.37
C ASP A 42 19.14 2.10 7.15
N HIS A 43 18.03 1.39 7.38
CA HIS A 43 17.16 0.91 6.31
C HIS A 43 15.70 1.00 6.71
N PHE A 44 14.84 1.30 5.74
CA PHE A 44 13.40 1.23 5.86
C PHE A 44 12.84 0.27 4.82
N VAL A 45 12.09 -0.74 5.26
CA VAL A 45 11.44 -1.73 4.41
C VAL A 45 9.94 -1.67 4.66
N SER A 46 9.17 -1.41 3.62
CA SER A 46 7.70 -1.50 3.64
C SER A 46 7.21 -2.59 2.73
N SER A 47 6.06 -3.18 3.06
CA SER A 47 5.34 -4.09 2.16
C SER A 47 5.04 -3.43 0.81
N GLY A 48 4.71 -2.13 0.80
CA GLY A 48 4.57 -1.34 -0.44
C GLY A 48 5.84 -1.24 -1.27
N GLU A 49 7.01 -1.05 -0.64
CA GLU A 49 8.30 -1.04 -1.36
C GLU A 49 8.64 -2.41 -1.95
N VAL A 50 8.38 -3.49 -1.21
CA VAL A 50 8.59 -4.87 -1.69
C VAL A 50 7.68 -5.17 -2.88
N ALA A 51 6.39 -4.84 -2.78
CA ALA A 51 5.43 -5.03 -3.86
C ALA A 51 5.77 -4.22 -5.11
N TRP A 52 6.16 -2.95 -4.95
CA TRP A 52 6.57 -2.10 -6.08
C TRP A 52 7.76 -2.70 -6.83
N ARG A 53 8.77 -3.21 -6.10
CA ARG A 53 9.93 -3.87 -6.72
C ARG A 53 9.53 -5.13 -7.47
N ALA A 54 8.63 -5.93 -6.90
CA ALA A 54 8.10 -7.12 -7.58
C ALA A 54 7.38 -6.75 -8.88
N PHE A 55 6.51 -5.75 -8.88
CA PHE A 55 5.83 -5.29 -10.11
C PHE A 55 6.81 -4.71 -11.14
N ARG A 56 7.85 -3.98 -10.70
CA ARG A 56 8.91 -3.51 -11.59
C ARG A 56 9.62 -4.68 -12.27
N ASP A 57 9.95 -5.72 -11.52
CA ASP A 57 10.64 -6.90 -12.05
C ASP A 57 9.72 -7.73 -12.98
N MET A 58 8.41 -7.79 -12.67
CA MET A 58 7.39 -8.34 -13.59
C MET A 58 7.29 -7.52 -14.88
N ALA A 59 7.35 -6.19 -14.81
CA ALA A 59 7.35 -5.34 -16.00
C ALA A 59 8.61 -5.56 -16.85
N ALA A 60 9.78 -5.62 -16.21
CA ALA A 60 11.05 -5.84 -16.89
C ALA A 60 11.13 -7.21 -17.58
N SER A 61 10.49 -8.24 -17.02
CA SER A 61 10.41 -9.57 -17.60
C SER A 61 9.26 -9.75 -18.61
N GLY A 62 8.39 -8.76 -18.77
CA GLY A 62 7.19 -8.82 -19.62
C GLY A 62 5.99 -9.54 -19.00
N ALA A 63 6.10 -10.03 -17.76
CA ALA A 63 4.99 -10.64 -17.01
C ALA A 63 3.90 -9.62 -16.64
N LEU A 64 4.26 -8.34 -16.48
CA LEU A 64 3.32 -7.24 -16.37
C LEU A 64 3.32 -6.43 -17.68
N ARG A 65 2.21 -6.51 -18.43
CA ARG A 65 2.05 -5.81 -19.71
C ARG A 65 1.98 -4.31 -19.50
N GLY A 66 2.68 -3.55 -20.33
CA GLY A 66 2.56 -2.09 -20.31
C GLY A 66 1.13 -1.63 -20.65
N GLY A 67 0.64 -0.65 -19.90
CA GLY A 67 -0.73 -0.14 -20.02
C GLY A 67 -1.80 -1.00 -19.35
N THR A 68 -1.41 -2.00 -18.54
CA THR A 68 -2.36 -2.77 -17.71
C THR A 68 -3.19 -1.81 -16.86
N LYS A 69 -4.52 -1.88 -16.98
CA LYS A 69 -5.45 -1.03 -16.23
C LYS A 69 -5.48 -1.42 -14.75
N CYS A 70 -5.01 -0.53 -13.89
CA CYS A 70 -4.91 -0.73 -12.45
C CYS A 70 -5.96 0.11 -11.72
N LEU A 71 -6.87 -0.56 -11.01
CA LEU A 71 -7.72 0.06 -10.01
C LEU A 71 -6.93 0.15 -8.70
N LEU A 72 -6.48 1.36 -8.36
CA LEU A 72 -5.70 1.61 -7.16
C LEU A 72 -6.61 2.06 -6.01
N ILE A 73 -6.67 1.27 -4.94
CA ILE A 73 -7.22 1.71 -3.66
C ILE A 73 -6.06 2.25 -2.82
N SER A 74 -6.09 3.56 -2.56
CA SER A 74 -5.10 4.26 -1.76
C SER A 74 -5.76 5.27 -0.83
N ARG A 75 -4.95 6.03 -0.11
CA ARG A 75 -5.39 7.05 0.86
C ARG A 75 -4.65 8.35 0.60
N ASP A 76 -5.35 9.46 0.74
CA ASP A 76 -4.82 10.81 0.54
C ASP A 76 -4.30 11.05 -0.90
N GLY A 77 -4.84 10.31 -1.88
CA GLY A 77 -4.39 10.36 -3.27
C GLY A 77 -2.97 9.82 -3.50
N ASP A 78 -2.41 9.04 -2.56
CA ASP A 78 -1.08 8.46 -2.68
C ASP A 78 -1.00 7.51 -3.89
N ARG A 79 0.00 7.73 -4.75
CA ARG A 79 0.29 6.91 -5.93
C ARG A 79 1.65 6.23 -5.85
N SER A 80 2.34 6.31 -4.71
CA SER A 80 3.70 5.81 -4.56
C SER A 80 3.79 4.31 -4.88
N ALA A 81 2.75 3.55 -4.60
CA ALA A 81 2.66 2.12 -4.89
C ALA A 81 2.72 1.77 -6.38
N ILE A 82 2.51 2.74 -7.28
CA ILE A 82 2.55 2.54 -8.74
C ILE A 82 3.49 3.49 -9.49
N ASP A 83 4.03 4.52 -8.85
CA ASP A 83 4.86 5.53 -9.52
C ASP A 83 6.05 4.90 -10.26
N GLY A 84 6.17 5.16 -11.56
CA GLY A 84 7.23 4.62 -12.42
C GLY A 84 6.99 3.19 -12.93
N LEU A 85 5.86 2.55 -12.60
CA LEU A 85 5.44 1.30 -13.22
C LEU A 85 4.64 1.58 -14.50
N PRO A 86 4.66 0.67 -15.49
CA PRO A 86 3.94 0.87 -16.76
C PRO A 86 2.45 0.50 -16.62
N LEU A 87 1.78 1.03 -15.61
CA LEU A 87 0.36 0.82 -15.33
C LEU A 87 -0.47 2.02 -15.83
N ALA A 88 -1.69 1.77 -16.28
CA ALA A 88 -2.67 2.81 -16.55
C ALA A 88 -3.68 2.85 -15.40
N LEU A 89 -3.82 3.97 -14.69
CA LEU A 89 -4.85 4.09 -13.67
C LEU A 89 -6.25 4.05 -14.30
N THR A 90 -7.16 3.33 -13.66
CA THR A 90 -8.59 3.36 -13.96
C THR A 90 -9.39 3.56 -12.67
N ASP A 91 -10.45 4.35 -12.74
CA ASP A 91 -11.45 4.46 -11.68
C ASP A 91 -12.66 3.54 -11.96
N ASN A 92 -12.63 2.82 -13.10
CA ASN A 92 -13.69 1.93 -13.53
C ASN A 92 -13.31 0.47 -13.24
N SER A 93 -14.03 -0.19 -12.33
CA SER A 93 -13.77 -1.60 -12.01
C SER A 93 -14.23 -2.58 -13.09
N ASP A 94 -15.12 -2.16 -14.01
CA ASP A 94 -15.55 -2.99 -15.15
C ASP A 94 -14.43 -3.26 -16.15
N ASP A 95 -13.43 -2.36 -16.24
CA ASP A 95 -12.32 -2.48 -17.18
C ASP A 95 -10.95 -2.69 -16.53
N ALA A 96 -10.91 -2.78 -15.20
CA ALA A 96 -9.70 -3.09 -14.45
C ALA A 96 -9.12 -4.46 -14.87
N GLU A 97 -7.80 -4.53 -14.99
CA GLU A 97 -7.02 -5.74 -15.25
C GLU A 97 -6.16 -6.14 -14.03
N LEU A 98 -6.03 -5.23 -13.08
CA LEU A 98 -5.33 -5.39 -11.81
C LEU A 98 -6.04 -4.54 -10.75
N VAL A 99 -6.26 -5.10 -9.56
CA VAL A 99 -6.65 -4.34 -8.37
C VAL A 99 -5.46 -4.27 -7.42
N LEU A 100 -5.12 -3.07 -6.96
CA LEU A 100 -4.04 -2.85 -6.00
C LEU A 100 -4.59 -2.11 -4.77
N ILE A 101 -4.64 -2.80 -3.65
CA ILE A 101 -5.06 -2.26 -2.36
C ILE A 101 -3.83 -1.88 -1.55
N SER A 102 -3.51 -0.59 -1.53
CA SER A 102 -2.34 -0.04 -0.82
C SER A 102 -2.67 0.62 0.51
N ALA A 103 -3.93 1.04 0.69
CA ALA A 103 -4.43 1.64 1.91
C ALA A 103 -5.96 1.52 1.96
N SER A 104 -6.57 2.11 3.00
CA SER A 104 -8.02 2.22 3.17
C SER A 104 -8.38 3.67 3.53
N GLU A 105 -9.55 4.12 3.04
CA GLU A 105 -10.23 5.34 3.46
C GLU A 105 -11.48 5.01 4.30
N GLY A 106 -11.40 4.00 5.17
CA GLY A 106 -12.52 3.55 6.01
C GLY A 106 -13.01 4.56 7.06
N ASP A 107 -12.37 5.71 7.19
CA ASP A 107 -12.88 6.89 7.90
C ASP A 107 -13.74 7.82 7.03
N ARG A 108 -13.77 7.58 5.72
CA ARG A 108 -14.53 8.35 4.72
C ARG A 108 -15.64 7.54 4.06
N TYR A 109 -15.40 6.26 3.79
CA TYR A 109 -16.33 5.36 3.12
C TYR A 109 -16.63 4.13 3.98
N ASP A 110 -17.81 3.56 3.82
CA ASP A 110 -18.19 2.29 4.44
C ASP A 110 -17.85 1.08 3.54
N LEU A 111 -18.09 -0.13 4.02
CA LEU A 111 -17.83 -1.35 3.25
C LEU A 111 -18.79 -1.52 2.07
N ASP A 112 -19.98 -0.92 2.09
CA ASP A 112 -20.94 -1.02 0.98
C ASP A 112 -20.46 -0.19 -0.22
N HIS A 113 -19.84 0.97 0.02
CA HIS A 113 -19.11 1.71 -1.00
C HIS A 113 -18.04 0.84 -1.67
N TYR A 114 -17.20 0.18 -0.87
CA TYR A 114 -16.14 -0.69 -1.40
C TYR A 114 -16.68 -1.93 -2.08
N ARG A 115 -17.81 -2.48 -1.61
CA ARG A 115 -18.51 -3.59 -2.27
C ARG A 115 -18.95 -3.20 -3.68
N ALA A 116 -19.55 -2.03 -3.83
CA ALA A 116 -19.97 -1.51 -5.13
C ALA A 116 -18.77 -1.23 -6.05
N LEU A 117 -17.69 -0.64 -5.50
CA LEU A 117 -16.49 -0.32 -6.26
C LEU A 117 -15.74 -1.58 -6.72
N LEU A 118 -15.53 -2.56 -5.84
CA LEU A 118 -14.70 -3.73 -6.10
C LEU A 118 -15.45 -4.88 -6.78
N GLY A 119 -16.77 -4.96 -6.60
CA GLY A 119 -17.62 -6.04 -7.09
C GLY A 119 -17.45 -6.38 -8.57
N PRO A 120 -17.45 -5.42 -9.50
CA PRO A 120 -17.29 -5.72 -10.93
C PRO A 120 -15.94 -6.35 -11.30
N ALA A 121 -14.86 -6.00 -10.59
CA ALA A 121 -13.55 -6.61 -10.79
C ALA A 121 -13.48 -8.02 -10.17
N ALA A 122 -14.01 -8.19 -8.95
CA ALA A 122 -14.07 -9.49 -8.26
C ALA A 122 -14.93 -10.52 -9.03
N ALA A 123 -16.08 -10.11 -9.55
CA ALA A 123 -16.94 -10.96 -10.39
C ALA A 123 -16.24 -11.49 -11.65
N ARG A 124 -15.21 -10.78 -12.14
CA ARG A 124 -14.36 -11.17 -13.28
C ARG A 124 -13.05 -11.84 -12.86
N GLN A 125 -12.86 -12.11 -11.55
CA GLN A 125 -11.66 -12.72 -11.00
C GLN A 125 -10.38 -11.93 -11.32
N VAL A 126 -10.49 -10.60 -11.37
CA VAL A 126 -9.31 -9.75 -11.63
C VAL A 126 -8.30 -9.96 -10.49
N PRO A 127 -6.99 -10.15 -10.79
CA PRO A 127 -5.98 -10.29 -9.75
C PRO A 127 -5.97 -9.10 -8.80
N CYS A 128 -6.05 -9.37 -7.50
CA CYS A 128 -6.02 -8.36 -6.45
C CYS A 128 -4.79 -8.54 -5.57
N PHE A 129 -3.98 -7.48 -5.45
CA PHE A 129 -2.81 -7.45 -4.57
C PHE A 129 -3.07 -6.47 -3.42
N CYS A 130 -2.95 -6.96 -2.20
CA CYS A 130 -3.00 -6.12 -1.00
C CYS A 130 -1.58 -5.92 -0.47
N THR A 131 -1.12 -4.67 -0.43
CA THR A 131 0.24 -4.33 0.04
C THR A 131 0.27 -3.91 1.51
N ASN A 132 -0.86 -3.94 2.20
CA ASN A 132 -0.96 -3.77 3.64
C ASN A 132 -1.97 -4.77 4.24
N PRO A 133 -1.50 -5.86 4.89
CA PRO A 133 -2.38 -6.90 5.42
C PRO A 133 -3.13 -6.50 6.70
N ASP A 134 -2.87 -5.31 7.27
CA ASP A 134 -3.53 -4.89 8.50
C ASP A 134 -5.04 -4.70 8.26
N ARG A 135 -5.86 -5.46 8.98
CA ARG A 135 -7.33 -5.39 8.93
C ARG A 135 -7.91 -4.18 9.65
N ILE A 136 -7.15 -3.59 10.55
CA ILE A 136 -7.53 -2.40 11.31
C ILE A 136 -6.47 -1.33 11.09
N MET A 137 -6.91 -0.11 10.80
CA MET A 137 -6.06 1.06 10.75
C MET A 137 -6.43 2.07 11.84
N LEU A 138 -5.42 2.80 12.32
CA LEU A 138 -5.61 3.88 13.28
C LEU A 138 -5.76 5.21 12.53
N THR A 139 -6.84 5.93 12.81
CA THR A 139 -7.12 7.27 12.25
C THR A 139 -7.26 8.29 13.37
N ALA A 140 -7.35 9.57 13.02
CA ALA A 140 -7.60 10.64 14.00
C ALA A 140 -8.95 10.47 14.74
N VAL A 141 -9.91 9.75 14.15
CA VAL A 141 -11.24 9.48 14.69
C VAL A 141 -11.37 8.06 15.28
N GLY A 142 -10.23 7.40 15.55
CA GLY A 142 -10.15 6.07 16.14
C GLY A 142 -9.93 4.94 15.12
N PRO A 143 -10.06 3.68 15.55
CA PRO A 143 -9.88 2.52 14.68
C PRO A 143 -10.92 2.48 13.56
N ARG A 144 -10.49 2.09 12.36
CA ARG A 144 -11.32 1.82 11.18
C ARG A 144 -10.81 0.58 10.46
N PHE A 145 -11.58 0.06 9.49
CA PHE A 145 -11.12 -1.07 8.68
C PHE A 145 -9.93 -0.66 7.80
N GLY A 146 -8.91 -1.52 7.78
CA GLY A 146 -7.68 -1.34 7.02
C GLY A 146 -7.76 -1.98 5.64
N ALA A 147 -6.64 -1.95 4.92
CA ALA A 147 -6.51 -2.56 3.60
C ALA A 147 -6.67 -4.09 3.63
N GLY A 148 -6.28 -4.76 4.72
CA GLY A 148 -6.52 -6.20 4.89
C GLY A 148 -8.00 -6.56 4.87
N GLU A 149 -8.85 -5.75 5.50
CA GLU A 149 -10.31 -5.99 5.49
C GLU A 149 -10.92 -5.79 4.10
N LEU A 150 -10.37 -4.86 3.31
CA LEU A 150 -10.76 -4.67 1.91
C LEU A 150 -10.31 -5.84 1.03
N ALA A 151 -9.17 -6.47 1.34
CA ALA A 151 -8.73 -7.68 0.68
C ALA A 151 -9.65 -8.87 1.00
N ASP A 152 -10.01 -9.06 2.27
CA ASP A 152 -10.99 -10.07 2.70
C ASP A 152 -12.37 -9.82 2.03
N LEU A 153 -12.80 -8.56 1.93
CA LEU A 153 -14.00 -8.19 1.19
C LEU A 153 -13.90 -8.58 -0.28
N TYR A 154 -12.79 -8.26 -0.95
CA TYR A 154 -12.57 -8.62 -2.36
C TYR A 154 -12.67 -10.12 -2.56
N GLU A 155 -11.98 -10.92 -1.74
CA GLU A 155 -12.04 -12.38 -1.78
C GLU A 155 -13.47 -12.91 -1.58
N SER A 156 -14.25 -12.30 -0.67
CA SER A 156 -15.64 -12.70 -0.43
C SER A 156 -16.60 -12.42 -1.60
N LEU A 157 -16.20 -11.54 -2.53
CA LEU A 157 -17.03 -11.13 -3.67
C LEU A 157 -16.86 -12.04 -4.90
N GLY A 158 -15.82 -12.87 -4.90
CA GLY A 158 -15.47 -13.70 -6.05
C GLY A 158 -13.97 -13.77 -6.19
#